data_AF-A0A924ERN6-F1
#
_entry.id   AF-A0A924ERN6-F1
#
_cell.length_a   1.000
_cell.length_b   1.000
_cell.length_c   1.000
_cell.angle_alpha   90.00
_cell.angle_beta   90.00
_cell.angle_gamma   90.00
#
_symmetry.space_group_name_H-M   'P 1'
#
loop_
_entity.id
_entity.type
_entity.pdbx_description
1 polymer ?
#
loop_
_entity_poly.entity_id
_entity_poly.type
_entity_poly.pdbx_seq_one_letter_code
_entity_poly.pdbx_strand_id
1 'polypeptide(L)' 'KGNGSYMAKTVQGEELTFTMNGGNIYVADMKGNKAEITIADVNQSNGVIHVIDTVLMP' A
#
# COMPACT_ATOMS: atom_id res chain seq x y z
N LYS A 1 -10.52 6.31 -13.76
CA LYS A 1 -9.43 6.85 -12.90
C LYS A 1 -10.05 7.19 -11.56
N GLY A 2 -10.00 6.26 -10.61
CA GLY A 2 -10.79 6.34 -9.39
C GLY A 2 -9.99 6.96 -8.25
N ASN A 3 -10.65 7.80 -7.46
CA ASN A 3 -10.19 8.22 -6.13
C ASN A 3 -10.48 7.10 -5.10
N GLY A 4 -10.20 5.86 -5.49
CA GLY A 4 -10.56 4.67 -4.71
C GLY A 4 -9.72 4.56 -3.45
N SER A 5 -10.36 4.17 -2.35
CA SER A 5 -9.68 3.76 -1.13
C SER A 5 -10.00 2.29 -0.85
N TYR A 6 -9.00 1.53 -0.41
CA TYR A 6 -9.12 0.12 -0.07
C TYR A 6 -8.37 -0.16 1.23
N MET A 7 -8.97 -0.90 2.15
CA MET A 7 -8.34 -1.27 3.42
C MET A 7 -8.03 -2.77 3.42
N ALA A 8 -6.82 -3.12 3.83
CA ALA A 8 -6.36 -4.50 3.91
C ALA A 8 -5.79 -4.80 5.30
N LYS A 9 -6.24 -5.90 5.90
CA LYS A 9 -5.69 -6.38 7.17
C LYS A 9 -4.37 -7.09 6.93
N THR A 10 -3.34 -6.68 7.66
CA THR A 10 -2.02 -7.33 7.64
C THR A 10 -2.03 -8.63 8.43
N VAL A 11 -1.00 -9.46 8.23
CA VAL A 11 -0.80 -10.69 9.01
C VAL A 11 -0.60 -10.39 10.50
N GLN A 12 -0.04 -9.24 10.85
CA GLN A 12 0.12 -8.78 12.23
C GLN A 12 -1.22 -8.34 12.87
N GLY A 13 -2.25 -8.12 12.06
CA GLY A 13 -3.60 -7.81 12.50
C GLY A 13 -4.01 -6.35 12.36
N GLU A 14 -3.05 -5.45 12.13
CA GLU A 14 -3.30 -4.02 11.85
C GLU A 14 -3.77 -3.80 10.41
N GLU A 15 -4.49 -2.72 10.16
CA GLU A 15 -4.99 -2.37 8.82
C GLU A 15 -4.04 -1.39 8.10
N LEU A 16 -3.84 -1.65 6.81
CA LEU A 16 -3.23 -0.71 5.88
C LEU A 16 -4.31 -0.11 4.99
N THR A 17 -4.23 1.21 4.76
CA THR A 17 -5.12 1.92 3.85
C THR A 17 -4.40 2.25 2.57
N PHE A 18 -4.92 1.76 1.45
CA PHE A 18 -4.46 2.07 0.10
C PHE A 18 -5.35 3.15 -0.49
N THR A 19 -4.77 4.21 -1.04
CA THR A 19 -5.52 5.30 -1.67
C THR A 19 -4.93 5.63 -3.03
N MET A 20 -5.78 5.65 -4.04
CA MET A 20 -5.42 6.18 -5.35
C MET A 20 -5.61 7.69 -5.38
N ASN A 21 -4.55 8.42 -5.73
CA ASN A 21 -4.63 9.83 -6.00
C ASN A 21 -4.06 10.11 -7.41
N GLY A 22 -4.97 10.34 -8.35
CA GLY A 22 -4.61 10.50 -9.76
C GLY A 22 -4.09 9.21 -10.39
N GLY A 23 -2.81 9.18 -10.75
CA GLY A 23 -2.12 8.02 -11.31
C GLY A 23 -1.32 7.20 -10.30
N ASN A 24 -1.18 7.71 -9.07
CA ASN A 24 -0.29 7.14 -8.07
C ASN A 24 -1.09 6.47 -6.96
N ILE A 25 -0.51 5.44 -6.36
CA ILE A 25 -1.11 4.69 -5.25
C ILE A 25 -0.26 4.93 -4.01
N TYR A 26 -0.93 5.23 -2.91
CA TYR A 26 -0.30 5.40 -1.62
C TYR A 26 -0.79 4.33 -0.66
N VAL A 27 0.09 3.87 0.21
CA VAL A 27 -0.25 3.03 1.36
C VAL A 27 0.00 3.82 2.64
N ALA A 28 -0.92 3.75 3.59
CA ALA A 28 -0.79 4.35 4.90
C ALA A 28 -1.00 3.33 6.01
N ASP A 29 -0.19 3.41 7.06
CA ASP A 29 -0.38 2.64 8.29
C ASP A 29 -1.33 3.35 9.27
N MET A 30 -1.68 2.67 10.37
CA MET A 30 -2.55 3.23 11.40
C MET A 30 -1.91 4.38 12.18
N LYS A 31 -0.59 4.53 12.11
CA LYS A 31 0.17 5.60 12.77
C LYS A 31 0.27 6.86 11.92
N GLY A 32 -0.23 6.81 10.68
CA GLY A 32 -0.25 7.93 9.75
C GLY A 32 1.00 8.05 8.89
N ASN A 33 1.93 7.08 8.95
CA ASN A 33 3.02 7.05 7.96
C ASN A 33 2.44 6.66 6.62
N LYS A 34 2.89 7.35 5.58
CA LYS A 34 2.38 7.20 4.22
C LYS A 34 3.55 6.99 3.28
N ALA A 35 3.44 5.97 2.45
CA ALA A 35 4.43 5.63 1.44
C ALA A 35 3.78 5.63 0.05
N GLU A 36 4.53 6.05 -0.97
CA GLU A 36 4.11 5.94 -2.36
C GLU A 36 4.55 4.59 -2.94
N ILE A 37 3.66 3.92 -3.67
CA ILE A 37 4.01 2.73 -4.43
C ILE A 37 4.73 3.17 -5.71
N THR A 38 6.04 2.93 -5.77
CA THR A 38 6.90 3.30 -6.88
C THR A 38 6.91 2.26 -7.99
N ILE A 39 6.74 0.98 -7.64
CA ILE A 39 6.60 -0.12 -8.58
C ILE A 39 5.46 -1.02 -8.09
N ALA A 40 4.41 -1.16 -8.90
CA ALA A 40 3.28 -2.02 -8.59
C ALA A 40 3.37 -3.35 -9.34
N ASP A 41 2.70 -4.38 -8.81
CA ASP A 41 2.39 -5.63 -9.50
C ASP A 41 3.61 -6.45 -9.96
N VAL A 42 4.65 -6.52 -9.12
CA VAL A 42 5.78 -7.41 -9.35
C VAL A 42 5.37 -8.84 -9.00
N ASN A 43 4.98 -9.61 -10.03
CA ASN A 43 4.52 -10.98 -9.88
C ASN A 43 5.62 -11.92 -9.36
N GLN A 44 5.26 -12.77 -8.40
CA GLN A 44 6.09 -13.83 -7.82
C GLN A 44 5.31 -15.16 -7.85
N SER A 45 5.99 -16.29 -7.66
CA SER A 45 5.34 -17.61 -7.64
C SER A 45 4.34 -17.78 -6.48
N ASN A 46 4.43 -16.94 -5.46
CA ASN A 46 3.65 -17.00 -4.23
C ASN A 46 2.83 -15.73 -3.96
N GLY A 47 2.72 -14.82 -4.92
CA GLY A 47 1.95 -13.59 -4.75
C GLY A 47 2.50 -12.43 -5.57
N VAL A 48 2.32 -11.22 -5.04
CA VAL A 48 2.66 -9.96 -5.70
C VAL A 48 3.44 -9.10 -4.72
N ILE A 49 4.48 -8.42 -5.23
CA ILE A 49 5.25 -7.43 -4.48
C ILE A 49 4.91 -6.03 -5.02
N HIS A 50 4.72 -5.09 -4.09
CA HIS A 50 4.69 -3.66 -4.37
C HIS A 50 5.89 -3.00 -3.70
N VAL A 51 6.62 -2.17 -4.44
CA VAL A 51 7.78 -1.42 -3.92
C VAL A 51 7.31 -0.06 -3.44
N ILE A 52 7.73 0.33 -2.25
CA ILE A 52 7.40 1.61 -1.62
C ILE A 52 8.65 2.42 -1.29
N ASP A 53 8.53 3.73 -1.23
CA ASP A 53 9.63 4.67 -0.97
C ASP A 53 9.93 4.92 0.52
N THR A 54 8.99 4.55 1.40
CA THR A 54 9.04 4.85 2.84
C THR A 54 8.77 3.58 3.65
N VAL A 55 9.48 3.43 4.78
CA VAL A 55 9.24 2.33 5.72
C VAL A 55 7.96 2.59 6.51
N LEU A 56 7.04 1.63 6.50
CA LEU A 56 5.86 1.64 7.36
C LEU A 56 6.20 1.17 8.76
N MET A 57 5.54 1.75 9.75
CA MET A 57 5.72 1.36 11.14
C MET A 57 4.58 0.41 11.55
N PRO A 58 4.90 -0.71 12.20
CA PRO A 58 3.90 -1.54 12.88
C PRO A 58 3.40 -0.85 14.14
#